data_AF-A0A380GM00-F1
#
_entry.id   AF-A0A380GM00-F1
#
_cell.length_a   1.000
_cell.length_b   1.000
_cell.length_c   1.000
_cell.angle_alpha   90.00
_cell.angle_beta   90.00
_cell.angle_gamma   90.00
#
_symmetry.space_group_name_H-M   'P 1'
#
loop_
_entity.id
_entity.type
_entity.pdbx_description
1 polymer ?
#
loop_
_entity_poly.entity_id
_entity_poly.type
_entity_poly.pdbx_seq_one_letter_code
_entity_poly.pdbx_strand_id
1 'polypeptide(L)' 'MTNIFSPYDASAVAPNELLQKRLQIKALINKLDHKINTEQMQKLNYEADGKGKAPAMIAKEFLEKNNYFDSDN' A
#
# COMPACT_ATOMS: atom_id res chain seq x y z
N MET A 1 -12.27 13.46 25.05
CA MET A 1 -12.11 13.97 23.67
C MET A 1 -12.97 13.10 22.78
N THR A 2 -14.09 13.65 22.31
CA THR A 2 -15.04 12.98 21.43
C THR A 2 -14.40 12.77 20.05
N ASN A 3 -14.33 11.52 19.59
CA ASN A 3 -13.89 11.21 18.23
C ASN A 3 -15.04 11.55 17.27
N ILE A 4 -14.99 12.75 16.67
CA ILE A 4 -16.07 13.32 15.86
C ILE A 4 -16.17 12.63 14.48
N PHE A 5 -15.14 11.87 14.11
CA PHE A 5 -15.09 11.08 12.88
C PHE A 5 -14.81 9.62 13.17
N SER A 6 -15.40 8.74 12.38
CA SER A 6 -15.02 7.33 12.36
C SER A 6 -13.56 7.19 11.93
N PRO A 7 -12.83 6.17 12.43
CA PRO A 7 -11.50 5.86 11.90
C PRO A 7 -11.61 5.42 10.44
N TYR A 8 -10.69 5.91 9.60
CA TYR A 8 -10.59 5.57 8.18
C TYR A 8 -9.23 4.93 7.90
N ASP A 9 -9.10 3.66 8.24
CA ASP A 9 -7.91 2.87 7.91
C ASP A 9 -7.98 2.35 6.48
N ALA A 10 -6.82 2.32 5.82
CA ALA A 10 -6.69 1.75 4.49
C ALA A 10 -6.60 0.22 4.59
N SER A 11 -7.31 -0.47 3.69
CA SER A 11 -7.23 -1.92 3.55
C SER A 11 -7.28 -2.32 2.09
N ALA A 12 -6.51 -3.34 1.73
CA ALA A 12 -6.56 -3.93 0.40
C ALA A 12 -7.75 -4.88 0.32
N VAL A 13 -8.57 -4.73 -0.73
CA VAL A 13 -9.79 -5.53 -0.94
C VAL A 13 -9.74 -6.17 -2.32
N ALA A 14 -10.09 -7.45 -2.39
CA ALA A 14 -10.18 -8.21 -3.63
C ALA A 14 -11.32 -9.24 -3.57
N PRO A 15 -11.91 -9.65 -4.70
CA PRO A 15 -12.97 -10.67 -4.71
C PRO A 15 -12.52 -12.01 -4.15
N ASN A 16 -13.37 -12.64 -3.33
CA ASN A 16 -13.06 -13.94 -2.72
C ASN A 16 -12.74 -15.02 -3.77
N GLU A 17 -13.46 -15.05 -4.89
CA GLU A 17 -13.21 -16.00 -5.98
C GLU A 17 -11.77 -15.88 -6.54
N LEU A 18 -11.26 -14.65 -6.69
CA LEU A 18 -9.90 -14.40 -7.15
C LEU A 18 -8.88 -14.91 -6.11
N LEU A 19 -9.11 -14.60 -4.83
CA LEU A 19 -8.22 -14.99 -3.74
C LEU A 19 -8.18 -16.51 -3.54
N GLN A 20 -9.29 -17.20 -3.77
CA GLN A 20 -9.37 -18.67 -3.71
C GLN A 20 -8.66 -19.33 -4.89
N LYS A 21 -8.83 -18.80 -6.12
CA LYS A 21 -8.17 -19.31 -7.33
C LYS A 21 -6.67 -19.03 -7.38
N ARG A 22 -6.21 -17.96 -6.74
CA ARG A 22 -4.81 -17.52 -6.76
C ARG A 22 -4.34 -17.09 -5.37
N LEU A 23 -4.07 -18.07 -4.51
CA LEU A 23 -3.60 -17.85 -3.13
C LEU A 23 -2.34 -16.97 -3.04
N GLN A 24 -1.49 -16.98 -4.08
CA GLN A 24 -0.31 -16.11 -4.17
C GLN A 24 -0.68 -14.61 -4.12
N ILE A 25 -1.82 -14.20 -4.67
CA ILE A 25 -2.27 -12.79 -4.63
C ILE A 25 -2.55 -12.39 -3.19
N LYS A 26 -3.23 -13.25 -2.42
CA LYS A 26 -3.46 -13.03 -0.99
C LYS A 26 -2.13 -12.88 -0.23
N ALA A 27 -1.17 -13.76 -0.50
CA ALA A 27 0.15 -13.69 0.12
C ALA A 27 0.88 -12.39 -0.22
N LEU A 28 0.86 -11.97 -1.49
CA LEU A 28 1.49 -10.73 -1.95
C LEU A 28 0.85 -9.48 -1.33
N ILE A 29 -0.49 -9.40 -1.32
CA ILE A 29 -1.22 -8.28 -0.69
C ILE A 29 -0.86 -8.18 0.80
N ASN A 30 -0.82 -9.31 1.50
CA ASN A 30 -0.50 -9.36 2.93
C ASN A 30 0.94 -8.91 3.25
N LYS A 31 1.89 -8.93 2.30
CA LYS A 31 3.25 -8.40 2.52
C LYS A 31 3.24 -6.91 2.84
N LEU A 32 2.24 -6.17 2.35
CA LEU A 32 2.09 -4.72 2.54
C LEU A 32 1.24 -4.35 3.77
N ASP A 33 0.70 -5.34 4.48
CA ASP A 33 -0.14 -5.09 5.65
C ASP A 33 0.66 -4.43 6.78
N HIS A 34 0.09 -3.38 7.38
CA HIS A 34 0.73 -2.54 8.41
C HIS A 34 2.08 -1.89 8.02
N LYS A 35 2.42 -1.80 6.72
CA LYS A 35 3.72 -1.27 6.25
C LYS A 35 3.73 0.22 5.99
N ILE A 36 2.57 0.84 5.83
CA ILE A 36 2.43 2.27 5.56
C ILE A 36 1.62 2.88 6.69
N ASN A 37 2.31 3.51 7.64
CA ASN A 37 1.66 4.28 8.70
C ASN A 37 1.27 5.68 8.20
N THR A 38 0.56 6.43 9.04
CA THR A 38 0.07 7.78 8.73
C THR A 38 1.17 8.73 8.25
N GLU A 39 2.31 8.78 8.95
CA GLU A 39 3.42 9.68 8.59
C GLU A 39 4.03 9.30 7.24
N GLN A 40 4.20 8.00 6.98
CA GLN A 40 4.71 7.51 5.70
C GLN A 40 3.73 7.84 4.56
N MET A 41 2.43 7.63 4.76
CA MET A 41 1.43 7.97 3.74
C MET A 41 1.40 9.48 3.44
N GLN A 42 1.51 10.32 4.48
CA GLN A 42 1.61 11.77 4.31
C GLN A 42 2.82 12.18 3.47
N LYS A 43 3.97 11.55 3.70
CA LYS A 43 5.18 11.78 2.88
C LYS A 43 4.96 11.37 1.43
N LEU A 44 4.38 10.19 1.18
CA LEU A 44 4.09 9.71 -0.17
C LEU A 44 3.11 10.62 -0.91
N ASN A 45 2.05 11.09 -0.22
CA ASN A 45 1.09 12.03 -0.79
C ASN A 45 1.73 13.39 -1.09
N TYR A 46 2.66 13.87 -0.25
CA TYR A 46 3.39 15.11 -0.53
C TYR A 46 4.29 15.02 -1.77
N GLU A 47 4.90 13.86 -2.05
CA GLU A 47 5.63 13.68 -3.31
C GLU A 47 4.70 13.81 -4.53
N ALA A 48 3.44 13.39 -4.42
CA ALA A 48 2.46 13.53 -5.48
C ALA A 48 1.94 14.97 -5.58
N ASP A 49 1.28 15.47 -4.54
CA ASP A 49 0.56 16.74 -4.56
C ASP A 49 1.50 17.95 -4.43
N GLY A 50 2.53 17.83 -3.59
CA GLY A 50 3.47 18.92 -3.31
C GLY A 50 4.57 19.06 -4.35
N LYS A 51 5.03 17.93 -4.92
CA LYS A 51 6.15 17.92 -5.90
C LYS A 51 5.74 17.52 -7.32
N GLY A 52 4.48 17.15 -7.54
CA GLY A 52 3.97 16.80 -8.88
C GLY A 52 4.50 15.48 -9.43
N LYS A 53 5.04 14.59 -8.58
CA LYS A 53 5.56 13.30 -9.05
C LYS A 53 4.41 12.33 -9.33
N ALA A 54 4.53 11.57 -10.41
CA ALA A 54 3.49 10.62 -10.78
C ALA A 54 3.29 9.54 -9.68
N PRO A 55 2.04 9.27 -9.23
CA PRO A 55 1.77 8.28 -8.18
C PRO A 55 2.31 6.88 -8.49
N ALA A 56 2.28 6.44 -9.76
CA ALA A 56 2.84 5.16 -10.17
C ALA A 56 4.35 5.07 -9.93
N MET A 57 5.09 6.16 -10.14
CA MET A 57 6.52 6.23 -9.88
C MET A 57 6.81 6.20 -8.37
N ILE A 58 6.04 6.93 -7.57
CA ILE A 58 6.14 6.93 -6.10
C ILE A 58 5.88 5.52 -5.54
N ALA A 59 4.82 4.85 -6.02
CA ALA A 59 4.49 3.49 -5.60
C ALA A 59 5.60 2.50 -5.96
N LYS A 60 6.12 2.56 -7.18
CA LYS A 60 7.22 1.71 -7.64
C LYS A 60 8.46 1.89 -6.76
N GLU A 61 8.91 3.12 -6.54
CA GLU A 61 10.09 3.40 -5.73
C GLU A 61 9.91 2.99 -4.27
N PHE A 62 8.70 3.18 -3.70
CA PHE A 62 8.38 2.67 -2.38
C PHE A 62 8.55 1.14 -2.32
N LEU A 63 8.06 0.42 -3.32
CA LEU A 63 8.17 -1.04 -3.38
C LEU A 63 9.63 -1.49 -3.55
N GLU A 64 10.40 -0.85 -4.43
CA GLU A 64 11.82 -1.16 -4.68
C GLU A 64 12.67 -0.89 -3.43
N LYS A 65 12.52 0.29 -2.82
CA LYS A 65 13.29 0.69 -1.63
C LYS A 65 13.08 -0.25 -0.44
N ASN A 66 11.91 -0.87 -0.34
CA ASN A 66 11.57 -1.78 0.74
C ASN A 66 11.71 -3.27 0.35
N ASN A 67 12.28 -3.57 -0.82
CA ASN A 67 12.51 -4.93 -1.32
C ASN A 67 11.22 -5.78 -1.41
N TYR A 68 10.13 -5.19 -1.90
CA TYR A 68 8.86 -5.91 -2.08
C TYR A 68 8.75 -6.68 -3.40
N PHE A 69 9.73 -6.53 -4.30
CA PHE A 69 9.85 -7.38 -5.46
C PHE A 69 10.65 -8.62 -5.07
N ASP A 70 10.03 -9.80 -5.22
CA ASP A 70 10.75 -11.06 -5.05
C ASP A 70 11.83 -11.14 -6.14
N SER A 71 13.07 -11.42 -5.75
CA SER A 71 14.12 -11.77 -6.71
C SER A 71 13.72 -13.11 -7.33
N ASP A 72 13.55 -13.17 -8.65
CA ASP A 72 13.40 -14.45 -9.34
C ASP A 72 14.61 -15.34 -8.99
N ASN A 73 14.38 -16.38 -8.19
CA ASN A 73 15.31 -17.49 -7.92
C ASN A 73 14.55 -18.80 -7.97
#